data_AF-A0A847KMN5-F1
#
_entry.id   AF-A0A847KMN5-F1
#
_cell.length_a   1.000
_cell.length_b   1.000
_cell.length_c   1.000
_cell.angle_alpha   90.00
_cell.angle_beta   90.00
_cell.angle_gamma   90.00
#
_symmetry.space_group_name_H-M   'P 1'
#
loop_
_entity.id
_entity.type
_entity.pdbx_description
1 polymer ?
#
loop_
_entity_poly.entity_id
_entity_poly.type
_entity_poly.pdbx_seq_one_letter_code
_entity_poly.pdbx_strand_id
1 'polypeptide(L)'
;MLPSMTVSTGTMVEEEREVMEVDERFTVPIYTAGDVARHLAMSTSTLRRWVRKDGLVLSVPARTSRDPRIPFIGLAQAEMYRQLRSAGLSMQAITVGMRRAHEALGENMLKRGVLAHDAKDLLVN
;
A
#
# COMPACT_ATOMS: atom_id res chain seq x y z
N MET A 1 -46.30 43.60 3.87
CA MET A 1 -44.88 43.61 4.27
C MET A 1 -44.51 42.16 4.59
N LEU A 2 -43.80 41.47 3.70
CA LEU A 2 -43.16 40.17 3.97
C LEU A 2 -41.64 40.42 4.10
N PRO A 3 -40.80 39.58 4.75
CA PRO A 3 -40.87 38.12 4.99
C PRO A 3 -40.53 37.76 6.48
N SER A 4 -40.37 36.54 6.99
CA SER A 4 -39.54 35.42 6.54
C SER A 4 -39.90 34.10 7.21
N MET A 5 -39.81 33.05 6.39
CA MET A 5 -39.75 31.64 6.75
C MET A 5 -38.67 31.40 7.82
N THR A 6 -39.00 30.63 8.85
CA THR A 6 -38.02 29.74 9.47
C THR A 6 -38.38 28.33 9.02
N VAL A 7 -37.75 27.91 7.93
CA VAL A 7 -37.64 26.49 7.57
C VAL A 7 -36.81 25.87 8.67
N SER A 8 -37.39 24.88 9.36
CA SER A 8 -36.66 24.02 10.28
C SER A 8 -35.60 23.28 9.47
N THR A 9 -34.34 23.72 9.60
CA THR A 9 -33.13 22.96 9.28
C THR A 9 -33.31 21.56 9.85
N GLY A 10 -33.48 20.51 9.05
CA GLY A 10 -32.56 20.11 8.02
C GLY A 10 -31.59 19.13 8.67
N THR A 11 -31.96 17.86 8.69
CA THR A 11 -31.08 16.74 8.34
C THR A 11 -29.58 16.97 8.62
N MET A 12 -29.18 16.97 9.90
CA MET A 12 -27.77 17.00 10.33
C MET A 12 -27.26 15.59 10.63
N VAL A 13 -27.64 14.62 9.81
CA VAL A 13 -27.08 13.27 9.83
C VAL A 13 -26.96 12.87 8.36
N GLU A 14 -25.76 12.48 7.93
CA GLU A 14 -25.49 11.75 6.67
C GLU A 14 -25.08 12.49 5.38
N GLU A 15 -24.74 13.79 5.39
CA GLU A 15 -24.03 14.39 4.23
C GLU A 15 -22.55 14.72 4.53
N GLU A 16 -21.67 13.95 3.87
CA GLU A 16 -20.42 14.42 3.27
C GLU A 16 -19.28 14.88 4.18
N ARG A 17 -18.94 14.08 5.21
CA ARG A 17 -17.53 13.94 5.63
C ARG A 17 -16.96 12.60 5.21
N GLU A 18 -17.18 12.22 3.95
CA GLU A 18 -16.21 11.40 3.23
C GLU A 18 -15.02 12.30 2.85
N VAL A 19 -14.34 12.82 3.88
CA VAL A 19 -12.93 13.12 3.71
C VAL A 19 -12.34 11.76 3.41
N MET A 20 -11.88 11.53 2.17
CA MET A 20 -11.00 10.40 1.84
C MET A 20 -9.94 10.36 2.93
N GLU A 21 -10.14 9.54 3.96
CA GLU A 21 -9.27 9.51 5.12
C GLU A 21 -7.93 9.03 4.57
N VAL A 22 -7.00 9.96 4.44
CA VAL A 22 -5.71 9.70 3.84
C VAL A 22 -5.00 8.75 4.79
N ASP A 23 -5.04 7.47 4.47
CA ASP A 23 -4.49 6.42 5.31
C ASP A 23 -2.97 6.59 5.37
N GLU A 24 -2.49 7.13 6.50
CA GLU A 24 -1.09 7.46 6.73
C GLU A 24 -0.14 6.27 6.52
N ARG A 25 -0.65 5.04 6.67
CA ARG A 25 0.12 3.81 6.44
C ARG A 25 0.54 3.66 4.97
N PHE A 26 -0.15 4.32 4.05
CA PHE A 26 0.11 4.32 2.61
C PHE A 26 0.84 5.58 2.14
N THR A 27 0.70 6.70 2.85
CA THR A 27 1.12 8.00 2.34
C THR A 27 2.32 8.61 3.07
N VAL A 28 2.54 8.29 4.36
CA VAL A 28 3.64 8.88 5.14
C VAL A 28 4.93 8.06 4.93
N PRO A 29 5.99 8.62 4.33
CA PRO A 29 7.25 7.91 4.16
C PRO A 29 8.02 7.84 5.48
N ILE A 30 8.05 6.66 6.10
CA ILE A 30 8.73 6.44 7.38
C ILE A 30 10.12 5.85 7.17
N TYR A 31 10.30 5.02 6.13
CA TYR A 31 11.51 4.21 5.95
C TYR A 31 12.27 4.54 4.66
N THR A 32 13.60 4.46 4.74
CA THR A 32 14.44 4.32 3.54
C THR A 32 14.50 2.85 3.11
N ALA A 33 14.91 2.59 1.86
CA ALA A 33 15.17 1.22 1.42
C ALA A 33 16.28 0.52 2.24
N GLY A 34 17.20 1.28 2.83
CA GLY A 34 18.23 0.74 3.72
C GLY A 34 17.67 0.29 5.07
N ASP A 35 16.70 1.03 5.62
CA ASP A 35 16.07 0.68 6.90
C ASP A 35 15.26 -0.60 6.81
N VAL A 36 14.44 -0.70 5.75
CA VAL A 36 13.67 -1.92 5.46
C VAL A 36 14.62 -3.10 5.23
N ALA A 37 15.71 -2.92 4.48
CA ALA A 37 16.65 -4.00 4.19
C ALA A 37 17.32 -4.53 5.46
N ARG A 38 17.72 -3.62 6.36
CA ARG A 38 18.28 -3.95 7.66
C ARG A 38 17.27 -4.68 8.55
N HIS A 39 16.04 -4.17 8.63
CA HIS A 39 14.98 -4.75 9.45
C HIS A 39 14.60 -6.17 8.99
N LEU A 40 14.58 -6.40 7.68
CA LEU A 40 14.18 -7.67 7.08
C LEU A 40 15.34 -8.65 6.83
N ALA A 41 16.57 -8.29 7.21
CA ALA A 41 17.79 -9.03 6.88
C ALA A 41 17.89 -9.38 5.38
N MET A 42 17.55 -8.42 4.52
CA MET A 42 17.57 -8.54 3.06
C MET A 42 18.67 -7.69 2.43
N SER A 43 19.04 -8.00 1.18
CA SER A 43 19.96 -7.14 0.44
C SER A 43 19.31 -5.80 0.09
N THR A 44 20.03 -4.69 0.32
CA THR A 44 19.58 -3.35 -0.05
C THR A 44 19.38 -3.21 -1.56
N SER A 45 20.12 -3.96 -2.39
CA SER A 45 19.97 -3.94 -3.85
C SER A 45 18.65 -4.58 -4.30
N THR A 46 18.24 -5.70 -3.69
CA THR A 46 16.93 -6.33 -3.94
C THR A 46 15.80 -5.35 -3.62
N LEU A 47 15.86 -4.71 -2.45
CA LEU A 47 14.82 -3.77 -2.03
C LEU A 47 14.78 -2.52 -2.92
N ARG A 48 15.94 -1.94 -3.26
CA ARG A 48 15.98 -0.82 -4.22
C ARG A 48 15.37 -1.20 -5.56
N ARG A 49 15.61 -2.43 -6.04
CA ARG A 49 15.04 -2.94 -7.29
C ARG A 49 13.51 -3.04 -7.18
N TRP A 50 12.98 -3.65 -6.12
CA TRP A 50 11.54 -3.77 -5.91
C TRP A 50 10.83 -2.42 -5.84
N VAL A 51 11.46 -1.45 -5.18
CA VAL A 51 10.86 -0.13 -4.95
C VAL A 51 11.03 0.82 -6.15
N ARG A 52 12.07 0.68 -6.97
CA ARG A 52 12.35 1.61 -8.09
C ARG A 52 12.07 1.07 -9.48
N LYS A 53 12.32 -0.23 -9.69
CA LYS A 53 12.28 -0.85 -11.02
C LYS A 53 11.04 -1.70 -11.20
N ASP A 54 10.76 -2.56 -10.22
CA ASP A 54 9.70 -3.55 -10.38
C ASP A 54 8.33 -3.04 -9.92
N GLY A 55 8.30 -1.94 -9.15
CA GLY A 55 7.06 -1.35 -8.62
C GLY A 55 6.34 -2.23 -7.60
N LEU A 56 7.03 -3.23 -7.04
CA LEU A 56 6.41 -4.25 -6.18
C LEU A 56 6.22 -3.78 -4.75
N VAL A 57 7.05 -2.83 -4.30
CA VAL A 57 6.97 -2.25 -2.96
C VAL A 57 6.53 -0.81 -3.11
N LEU A 58 5.44 -0.47 -2.42
CA LEU A 58 4.87 0.86 -2.36
C LEU A 58 5.95 1.85 -1.95
N SER A 59 6.06 2.91 -2.74
CA SER A 59 6.84 4.07 -2.37
C SER A 59 6.14 5.34 -2.78
N VAL A 60 6.35 6.37 -1.99
CA VAL A 60 5.89 7.72 -2.27
C VAL A 60 7.04 8.57 -2.81
N PRO A 61 6.75 9.68 -3.50
CA PRO A 61 7.76 10.64 -3.92
C PRO A 61 8.60 11.11 -2.73
N ALA A 62 9.89 11.30 -2.96
CA ALA A 62 10.83 11.79 -1.97
C ALA A 62 11.70 12.88 -2.60
N ARG A 63 12.10 13.89 -1.81
CA ARG A 63 12.85 15.05 -2.33
C ARG A 63 14.24 14.66 -2.77
N THR A 64 14.86 13.71 -2.06
CA THR A 64 16.18 13.18 -2.42
C THR A 64 16.19 11.65 -2.46
N SER A 65 17.25 11.09 -3.04
CA SER A 65 17.47 9.64 -3.07
C SER A 65 17.77 9.01 -1.71
N ARG A 66 18.12 9.84 -0.70
CA ARG A 66 18.46 9.45 0.66
C ARG A 66 17.29 9.62 1.63
N ASP A 67 16.26 10.37 1.23
CA ASP A 67 15.08 10.59 2.06
C ASP A 67 14.25 9.30 2.18
N PRO A 68 13.52 9.13 3.30
CA PRO A 68 12.50 8.11 3.41
C PRO A 68 11.51 8.19 2.24
N ARG A 69 11.11 7.03 1.75
CA ARG A 69 10.18 6.92 0.61
C ARG A 69 9.25 5.72 0.71
N ILE A 70 9.46 4.87 1.71
CA ILE A 70 8.68 3.65 1.91
C ILE A 70 7.76 3.90 3.11
N PRO A 71 6.43 3.93 2.91
CA PRO A 71 5.47 4.01 3.99
C PRO A 71 5.33 2.66 4.71
N PHE A 72 4.56 2.58 5.78
CA PHE A 72 4.37 1.34 6.55
C PHE A 72 3.92 0.16 5.67
N ILE A 73 2.99 0.41 4.73
CA ILE A 73 2.50 -0.63 3.82
C ILE A 73 3.60 -1.16 2.90
N GLY A 74 4.54 -0.31 2.49
CA GLY A 74 5.68 -0.76 1.70
C GLY A 74 6.60 -1.71 2.48
N LEU A 75 6.78 -1.48 3.79
CA LEU A 75 7.46 -2.43 4.67
C LEU A 75 6.69 -3.76 4.76
N ALA A 76 5.37 -3.70 4.96
CA ALA A 76 4.53 -4.89 5.05
C ALA A 76 4.55 -5.74 3.77
N GLN A 77 4.53 -5.10 2.59
CA GLN A 77 4.67 -5.79 1.30
C GLN A 77 6.03 -6.49 1.19
N ALA A 78 7.12 -5.80 1.56
CA ALA A 78 8.46 -6.39 1.53
C ALA A 78 8.58 -7.60 2.48
N GLU A 79 8.00 -7.52 3.67
CA GLU A 79 7.95 -8.63 4.64
C GLU A 79 7.15 -9.81 4.09
N MET A 80 5.98 -9.56 3.48
CA MET A 80 5.19 -10.60 2.83
C MET A 80 6.01 -11.31 1.74
N TYR A 81 6.70 -10.58 0.88
CA TYR A 81 7.53 -11.16 -0.18
C TYR A 81 8.69 -11.99 0.38
N ARG A 82 9.29 -11.54 1.49
CA ARG A 82 10.31 -12.30 2.22
C ARG A 82 9.75 -13.61 2.77
N GLN A 83 8.53 -13.59 3.31
CA GLN A 83 7.85 -14.80 3.80
C GLN A 83 7.54 -15.77 2.65
N LEU A 84 7.03 -15.28 1.52
CA LEU A 84 6.83 -16.10 0.32
C LEU A 84 8.14 -16.73 -0.17
N ARG A 85 9.23 -15.97 -0.17
CA ARG A 85 10.56 -16.47 -0.52
C ARG A 85 11.02 -17.57 0.45
N SER A 86 10.74 -17.40 1.74
CA SER A 86 11.06 -18.36 2.80
C SER A 86 10.21 -19.62 2.72
N ALA A 87 8.98 -19.51 2.20
CA ALA A 87 8.10 -20.64 1.89
C ALA A 87 8.49 -21.40 0.60
N GLY A 88 9.60 -21.03 -0.05
CA GLY A 88 10.15 -21.75 -1.19
C GLY A 88 9.81 -21.18 -2.56
N LEU A 89 9.04 -20.08 -2.65
CA LEU A 89 8.75 -19.46 -3.94
C LEU A 89 10.01 -18.84 -4.53
N SER A 90 10.18 -18.97 -5.85
CA SER A 90 11.26 -18.31 -6.56
C SER A 90 11.03 -16.79 -6.60
N MET A 91 12.11 -16.01 -6.71
CA MET A 91 12.03 -14.56 -6.87
C MET A 91 11.21 -14.15 -8.10
N GLN A 92 11.29 -14.92 -9.19
CA GLN A 92 10.51 -14.68 -10.40
C GLN A 92 9.02 -14.91 -10.16
N ALA A 93 8.66 -16.02 -9.49
CA ALA A 93 7.27 -16.32 -9.15
C ALA A 93 6.66 -15.22 -8.27
N ILE A 94 7.42 -14.73 -7.27
CA ILE A 94 6.99 -13.62 -6.41
C ILE A 94 6.79 -12.35 -7.25
N THR A 95 7.76 -11.97 -8.07
CA THR A 95 7.66 -10.76 -8.89
C THR A 95 6.49 -10.80 -9.88
N VAL A 96 6.29 -11.93 -10.56
CA VAL A 96 5.19 -12.07 -11.54
C VAL A 96 3.83 -12.14 -10.83
N GLY A 97 3.71 -12.99 -9.82
CA GLY A 97 2.46 -13.17 -9.07
C GLY A 97 2.02 -11.89 -8.37
N MET A 98 2.94 -11.22 -7.67
CA MET A 98 2.59 -10.01 -6.93
C MET A 98 2.33 -8.80 -7.83
N ARG A 99 2.95 -8.74 -9.02
CA ARG A 99 2.57 -7.74 -10.03
C ARG A 99 1.12 -7.95 -10.47
N ARG A 100 0.73 -9.19 -10.79
CA ARG A 100 -0.66 -9.50 -11.17
C ARG A 100 -1.65 -9.21 -10.03
N ALA A 101 -1.29 -9.57 -8.81
CA ALA A 101 -2.12 -9.26 -7.63
C ALA A 101 -2.28 -7.75 -7.46
N HIS A 102 -1.23 -6.97 -7.68
CA HIS A 102 -1.29 -5.51 -7.61
C HIS A 102 -2.15 -4.90 -8.72
N GLU A 103 -2.05 -5.39 -9.95
CA GLU A 103 -2.88 -4.96 -11.08
C GLU A 103 -4.36 -5.25 -10.84
N ALA A 104 -4.68 -6.38 -10.20
CA ALA A 104 -6.06 -6.79 -9.95
C ALA A 104 -6.68 -6.17 -8.68
N LEU A 105 -5.90 -5.99 -7.61
CA LEU A 105 -6.38 -5.57 -6.28
C LEU A 105 -6.03 -4.11 -5.93
N GLY A 106 -5.16 -3.47 -6.73
CA GLY A 106 -4.68 -2.12 -6.50
C GLY A 106 -3.71 -1.98 -5.33
N GLU A 107 -3.41 -0.73 -4.98
CA GLU A 107 -2.47 -0.37 -3.91
C GLU A 107 -2.96 -0.76 -2.52
N ASN A 108 -4.28 -0.89 -2.36
CA ASN A 108 -4.95 -1.23 -1.12
C ASN A 108 -4.98 -2.73 -0.80
N MET A 109 -4.26 -3.58 -1.54
CA MET A 109 -4.34 -5.04 -1.36
C MET A 109 -4.12 -5.49 0.09
N LEU A 110 -3.27 -4.80 0.86
CA LEU A 110 -3.02 -5.12 2.27
C LEU A 110 -4.05 -4.54 3.26
N LYS A 111 -5.12 -3.89 2.82
CA LYS A 111 -6.25 -3.53 3.69
C LYS A 111 -7.05 -4.77 4.06
N ARG A 112 -7.70 -4.75 5.24
CA ARG A 112 -8.41 -5.91 5.81
C ARG A 112 -9.40 -6.49 4.79
N GLY A 113 -9.21 -7.76 4.43
CA GLY A 113 -10.10 -8.54 3.57
C GLY A 113 -9.63 -8.74 2.12
N VAL A 114 -8.97 -7.77 1.51
CA VAL A 114 -8.69 -7.79 0.05
C VAL A 114 -7.65 -8.86 -0.32
N LEU A 115 -6.46 -8.84 0.29
CA LEU A 115 -5.43 -9.85 -0.03
C LEU A 115 -5.86 -11.27 0.40
N ALA A 116 -6.47 -11.40 1.58
CA ALA A 116 -6.76 -12.72 2.16
C ALA A 116 -7.83 -13.49 1.38
N HIS A 117 -8.83 -12.80 0.82
CA HIS A 117 -9.93 -13.42 0.09
C HIS A 117 -9.67 -13.44 -1.42
N ASP A 118 -9.29 -12.30 -2.00
CA ASP A 118 -9.33 -12.14 -3.46
C ASP A 118 -8.04 -12.58 -4.15
N ALA A 119 -6.90 -12.52 -3.44
CA ALA A 119 -5.60 -12.81 -4.07
C ALA A 119 -5.40 -14.28 -4.42
N LYS A 120 -5.99 -15.22 -3.66
CA LYS A 120 -5.88 -16.65 -3.96
C LYS A 120 -6.46 -16.96 -5.34
N ASP A 121 -7.67 -16.47 -5.60
CA ASP A 121 -8.38 -16.75 -6.85
C ASP A 121 -7.68 -16.10 -8.05
N LEU A 122 -7.00 -14.97 -7.84
CA LEU A 122 -6.22 -14.28 -8.86
C LEU A 122 -4.87 -14.93 -9.18
N LEU A 123 -4.24 -15.58 -8.19
CA LEU A 123 -2.90 -16.15 -8.34
C LEU A 123 -2.88 -17.57 -8.94
N VAL A 124 -4.03 -18.26 -8.96
CA VAL A 124 -4.15 -19.66 -9.42
C VAL A 124 -4.65 -19.78 -10.87
N ASN A 125 -4.90 -18.64 -11.54
CA ASN A 125 -5.35 -18.59 -12.95
C ASN A 125 -4.20 -18.52 -13.97
#